data_AF-A0A662S567-F1
#
_entry.id   AF-A0A662S567-F1
#
_cell.length_a   1.000
_cell.length_b   1.000
_cell.length_c   1.000
_cell.angle_alpha   90.00
_cell.angle_beta   90.00
_cell.angle_gamma   90.00
#
_symmetry.space_group_name_H-M   'P 1'
#
loop_
_entity.id
_entity.type
_entity.pdbx_description
1 polymer ?
#
loop_
_entity_poly.entity_id
_entity_poly.type
_entity_poly.pdbx_seq_one_letter_code
_entity_poly.pdbx_strand_id
1 'polypeptide(L)'
;MSDFTEEVIRARERLRAAAKEVARANGITQEKALELVADLALAFVDGVTRSSRFAGLSEEWMRIAASAKRPPNCRAPCAFSESLEHVLRVRYKFMDMHYLLAVRGRSGGT
;
A
#
# COMPACT_ATOMS: atom_id res chain seq x y z
N MET A 1 25.28 -16.48 -2.26
CA MET A 1 24.53 -15.21 -2.42
C MET A 1 23.23 -15.36 -3.22
N SER A 2 22.95 -16.51 -3.89
CA SER A 2 21.67 -16.74 -4.58
C SER A 2 20.51 -17.08 -3.65
N ASP A 3 20.77 -17.88 -2.61
CA ASP A 3 19.70 -18.50 -1.81
C ASP A 3 18.88 -17.48 -1.00
N PHE A 4 19.54 -16.42 -0.51
CA PHE A 4 18.90 -15.33 0.21
C PHE A 4 17.90 -14.54 -0.66
N THR A 5 18.18 -14.46 -1.97
CA THR A 5 17.29 -13.77 -2.93
C THR A 5 16.06 -14.63 -3.23
N GLU A 6 16.21 -15.94 -3.35
CA GLU A 6 15.09 -16.85 -3.59
C GLU A 6 14.13 -16.94 -2.40
N GLU A 7 14.64 -16.99 -1.18
CA GLU A 7 13.79 -17.02 0.02
C GLU A 7 12.94 -15.75 0.15
N VAL A 8 13.53 -14.59 -0.15
CA VAL A 8 12.81 -13.32 -0.16
C VAL A 8 11.75 -13.29 -1.26
N ILE A 9 12.06 -13.79 -2.47
CA ILE A 9 11.07 -13.93 -3.55
C ILE A 9 9.89 -14.81 -3.10
N ARG A 10 10.18 -16.01 -2.57
CA ARG A 10 9.15 -16.94 -2.06
C ARG A 10 8.32 -16.33 -0.94
N ALA A 11 8.93 -15.56 -0.03
CA ALA A 11 8.20 -14.85 1.03
C ALA A 11 7.24 -13.79 0.46
N ARG A 12 7.69 -13.04 -0.55
CA ARG A 12 6.85 -12.03 -1.22
C ARG A 12 5.69 -12.68 -1.97
N GLU A 13 5.91 -13.80 -2.66
CA GLU A 13 4.85 -14.55 -3.35
C GLU A 13 3.79 -15.07 -2.37
N ARG A 14 4.21 -15.62 -1.22
CA ARG A 14 3.30 -16.03 -0.15
C ARG A 14 2.47 -14.87 0.38
N LEU A 15 3.10 -13.72 0.62
CA LEU A 15 2.39 -12.51 1.06
C LEU A 15 1.38 -12.03 0.01
N ARG A 16 1.72 -12.07 -1.29
CA ARG A 16 0.76 -11.76 -2.36
C ARG A 16 -0.44 -12.69 -2.32
N ALA A 17 -0.21 -14.00 -2.26
CA ALA A 17 -1.28 -15.00 -2.25
C ALA A 17 -2.21 -14.80 -1.04
N ALA A 18 -1.65 -14.65 0.15
CA ALA A 18 -2.41 -14.41 1.38
C ALA A 18 -3.22 -13.10 1.31
N ALA A 19 -2.64 -12.01 0.80
CA ALA A 19 -3.34 -10.74 0.65
C ALA A 19 -4.55 -10.87 -0.30
N LYS A 20 -4.39 -11.60 -1.41
CA LYS A 20 -5.50 -11.88 -2.34
C LYS A 20 -6.57 -12.78 -1.70
N GLU A 21 -6.18 -13.78 -0.93
CA GLU A 21 -7.12 -14.67 -0.24
C GLU A 21 -7.99 -13.92 0.76
N VAL A 22 -7.38 -13.06 1.60
CA VAL A 22 -8.11 -12.19 2.53
C VAL A 22 -9.03 -11.23 1.77
N ALA A 23 -8.59 -10.66 0.66
CA ALA A 23 -9.43 -9.79 -0.15
C ALA A 23 -10.65 -10.53 -0.76
N ARG A 24 -10.47 -11.78 -1.19
CA ARG A 24 -11.57 -12.63 -1.65
C ARG A 24 -12.55 -12.97 -0.54
N ALA A 25 -12.04 -13.30 0.65
CA ALA A 25 -12.88 -13.52 1.84
C ALA A 25 -13.73 -12.28 2.19
N ASN A 26 -13.22 -11.08 1.88
CA ASN A 26 -13.93 -9.81 2.01
C ASN A 26 -14.84 -9.46 0.81
N GLY A 27 -15.05 -10.40 -0.13
CA GLY A 27 -15.97 -10.23 -1.26
C GLY A 27 -15.39 -9.53 -2.49
N ILE A 28 -14.08 -9.27 -2.55
CA ILE A 28 -13.44 -8.73 -3.76
C ILE A 28 -13.24 -9.85 -4.77
N THR A 29 -13.89 -9.72 -5.94
CA THR A 29 -13.86 -10.75 -7.00
C THR A 29 -13.09 -10.32 -8.24
N GLN A 30 -12.92 -9.02 -8.47
CA GLN A 30 -12.21 -8.51 -9.65
C GLN A 30 -10.70 -8.74 -9.53
N GLU A 31 -10.09 -9.44 -10.49
CA GLU A 31 -8.66 -9.79 -10.43
C GLU A 31 -7.75 -8.57 -10.34
N LYS A 32 -8.06 -7.48 -11.08
CA LYS A 32 -7.30 -6.23 -10.99
C LYS A 32 -7.32 -5.61 -9.58
N ALA A 33 -8.42 -5.73 -8.86
CA ALA A 33 -8.53 -5.26 -7.48
C ALA A 33 -7.75 -6.17 -6.52
N LEU A 34 -7.75 -7.48 -6.75
CA LEU A 34 -6.96 -8.44 -5.99
C LEU A 34 -5.44 -8.19 -6.16
N GLU A 35 -5.00 -7.92 -7.39
CA GLU A 35 -3.62 -7.53 -7.67
C GLU A 35 -3.23 -6.22 -6.96
N LEU A 36 -4.13 -5.23 -6.98
CA LEU A 36 -3.90 -3.97 -6.29
C LEU A 36 -3.73 -4.18 -4.78
N VAL A 37 -4.58 -4.99 -4.15
CA VAL A 37 -4.44 -5.31 -2.71
C VAL A 37 -3.09 -5.97 -2.41
N ALA A 38 -2.68 -6.95 -3.22
CA ALA A 38 -1.40 -7.62 -3.05
C ALA A 38 -0.20 -6.65 -3.20
N ASP A 39 -0.28 -5.72 -4.16
CA ASP A 39 0.76 -4.71 -4.37
C ASP A 39 0.83 -3.70 -3.23
N LEU A 40 -0.32 -3.26 -2.71
CA LEU A 40 -0.39 -2.37 -1.55
C LEU A 40 0.16 -3.05 -0.29
N ALA A 41 -0.16 -4.32 -0.07
CA ALA A 41 0.36 -5.08 1.07
C ALA A 41 1.90 -5.17 1.05
N LEU A 42 2.49 -5.49 -0.12
CA LEU A 42 3.94 -5.52 -0.29
C LEU A 42 4.56 -4.13 -0.08
N ALA A 43 3.97 -3.10 -0.69
CA ALA A 43 4.47 -1.73 -0.57
C ALA A 43 4.39 -1.21 0.87
N PHE A 44 3.37 -1.62 1.63
CA PHE A 44 3.29 -1.32 3.06
C PHE A 44 4.43 -1.96 3.84
N VAL A 45 4.65 -3.27 3.66
CA VAL A 45 5.74 -3.99 4.33
C VAL A 45 7.10 -3.38 3.99
N ASP A 46 7.35 -3.10 2.71
CA ASP A 46 8.59 -2.43 2.29
C ASP A 46 8.71 -1.03 2.92
N GLY A 47 7.62 -0.27 2.95
CA GLY A 47 7.58 1.07 3.54
C GLY A 47 7.92 1.10 5.03
N VAL A 48 7.36 0.18 5.83
CA VAL A 48 7.57 0.18 7.29
C VAL A 48 8.90 -0.44 7.71
N THR A 49 9.45 -1.37 6.91
CA THR A 49 10.71 -2.08 7.24
C THR A 49 11.96 -1.40 6.68
N ARG A 50 11.84 -0.57 5.64
CA ARG A 50 12.99 0.08 4.98
C ARG A 50 13.09 1.58 5.22
N SER A 51 12.13 2.17 5.94
CA SER A 51 12.15 3.60 6.25
C SER A 51 13.32 3.96 7.16
N SER A 52 14.21 4.83 6.68
CA SER A 52 15.31 5.40 7.47
C SER A 52 14.86 6.57 8.37
N ARG A 53 13.63 7.06 8.20
CA ARG A 53 13.11 8.29 8.83
C ARG A 53 13.13 8.24 10.37
N PHE A 54 13.04 7.06 10.95
CA PHE A 54 12.97 6.85 12.39
C PHE A 54 14.16 6.05 12.95
N ALA A 55 15.29 6.03 12.23
CA ALA A 55 16.49 5.30 12.65
C ALA A 55 17.02 5.69 14.04
N GLY A 56 16.69 6.89 14.53
CA GLY A 56 17.07 7.38 15.87
C GLY A 56 16.27 6.79 17.04
N LEU A 57 15.20 6.02 16.80
CA LEU A 57 14.51 5.30 17.88
C LEU A 57 15.27 4.01 18.22
N SER A 58 15.50 3.75 19.51
CA SER A 58 16.27 2.60 19.99
C SER A 58 15.59 1.25 19.70
N GLU A 59 14.29 1.16 19.95
CA GLU A 59 13.53 -0.08 19.81
C GLU A 59 12.95 -0.27 18.39
N GLU A 60 13.15 -1.47 17.82
CA GLU A 60 12.76 -1.77 16.45
C GLU A 60 11.25 -1.73 16.23
N TRP A 61 10.46 -2.26 17.17
CA TRP A 61 9.01 -2.20 17.06
C TRP A 61 8.50 -0.76 17.12
N MET A 62 9.17 0.15 17.86
CA MET A 62 8.84 1.57 17.87
C MET A 62 9.18 2.23 16.53
N ARG A 63 10.27 1.81 15.87
CA ARG A 63 10.58 2.23 14.49
C ARG A 63 9.49 1.78 13.53
N ILE A 64 9.09 0.51 13.57
CA ILE A 64 8.01 -0.01 12.74
C ILE A 64 6.71 0.74 13.04
N ALA A 65 6.37 0.96 14.31
CA ALA A 65 5.16 1.66 14.72
C ALA A 65 5.17 3.14 14.32
N ALA A 66 6.28 3.86 14.48
CA ALA A 66 6.42 5.25 14.03
C ALA A 66 6.42 5.31 12.50
N SER A 67 7.11 4.36 11.86
CA SER A 67 7.08 4.16 10.42
C SER A 67 5.73 3.75 9.90
N ALA A 68 4.81 3.22 10.73
CA ALA A 68 3.40 2.82 10.52
C ALA A 68 2.36 3.92 10.86
N LYS A 69 2.71 4.83 11.78
CA LYS A 69 1.80 5.81 12.39
C LYS A 69 1.89 7.16 11.69
N ARG A 70 0.72 7.77 11.47
CA ARG A 70 0.58 9.13 10.93
C ARG A 70 0.87 10.19 12.02
N PRO A 71 1.67 11.25 11.74
CA PRO A 71 1.63 12.46 12.55
C PRO A 71 0.30 13.20 12.31
N PRO A 72 -0.44 13.64 13.35
CA PRO A 72 -1.81 14.13 13.25
C PRO A 72 -2.06 15.44 12.45
N ASN A 73 -1.03 16.06 11.84
CA ASN A 73 -1.10 17.46 11.39
C ASN A 73 -1.17 17.68 9.86
N CYS A 74 -1.72 16.76 9.06
CA CYS A 74 -1.72 16.93 7.59
C CYS A 74 -3.11 17.28 7.04
N ARG A 75 -3.29 18.52 6.56
CA ARG A 75 -4.37 18.94 5.65
C ARG A 75 -3.89 18.61 4.22
N ALA A 76 -4.61 17.81 3.43
CA ALA A 76 -4.24 17.24 2.10
C ALA A 76 -3.34 15.96 2.17
N PRO A 77 -3.33 15.11 1.12
CA PRO A 77 -3.21 13.66 1.28
C PRO A 77 -1.91 13.27 1.97
N CYS A 78 -2.13 12.63 3.12
CA CYS A 78 -1.15 12.29 4.13
C CYS A 78 -0.12 11.28 3.63
N ALA A 79 1.15 11.68 3.67
CA ALA A 79 2.29 10.82 3.38
C ALA A 79 2.52 9.80 4.50
N PHE A 80 1.71 8.75 4.45
CA PHE A 80 2.07 7.42 4.94
C PHE A 80 2.41 6.49 3.77
N SER A 81 2.72 7.07 2.61
CA SER A 81 2.26 6.49 1.37
C SER A 81 3.18 6.76 0.19
N GLU A 82 4.44 7.19 0.28
CA GLU A 82 5.22 7.28 -0.99
C GLU A 82 5.24 5.93 -1.72
N SER A 83 5.41 4.81 -1.00
CA SER A 83 5.32 3.47 -1.58
C SER A 83 3.91 3.10 -2.03
N LEU A 84 2.87 3.42 -1.24
CA LEU A 84 1.47 3.08 -1.58
C LEU A 84 0.90 3.99 -2.70
N GLU A 85 1.22 5.27 -2.65
CA GLU A 85 0.93 6.31 -3.64
C GLU A 85 1.68 6.03 -4.93
N HIS A 86 2.93 5.56 -4.85
CA HIS A 86 3.63 5.05 -6.02
C HIS A 86 2.87 3.89 -6.66
N VAL A 87 2.43 2.89 -5.88
CA VAL A 87 1.59 1.80 -6.42
C VAL A 87 0.32 2.37 -7.07
N LEU A 88 -0.43 3.21 -6.35
CA LEU A 88 -1.69 3.77 -6.84
C LEU A 88 -1.51 4.64 -8.11
N ARG A 89 -0.63 5.63 -8.07
CA ARG A 89 -0.42 6.60 -9.16
C ARG A 89 0.38 6.03 -10.31
N VAL A 90 1.49 5.36 -10.02
CA VAL A 90 2.46 4.97 -11.07
C VAL A 90 2.02 3.67 -11.73
N ARG A 91 1.65 2.65 -10.93
CA ARG A 91 1.30 1.31 -11.44
C ARG A 91 -0.17 1.19 -11.84
N TYR A 92 -1.09 1.75 -11.05
CA TYR A 92 -2.53 1.62 -11.32
C TYR A 92 -3.16 2.84 -11.97
N LYS A 93 -2.39 3.92 -12.19
CA LYS A 93 -2.85 5.19 -12.78
C LYS A 93 -4.04 5.80 -12.04
N PHE A 94 -4.18 5.47 -10.77
CA PHE A 94 -5.20 5.98 -9.88
C PHE A 94 -4.78 7.37 -9.39
N MET A 95 -5.10 8.38 -10.18
CA MET A 95 -4.85 9.79 -9.88
C MET A 95 -6.10 10.42 -9.26
N ASP A 96 -5.87 11.32 -8.30
CA ASP A 96 -6.82 12.21 -7.61
C ASP A 96 -8.32 11.86 -7.71
N MET A 97 -8.85 11.14 -6.70
CA MET A 97 -10.27 10.76 -6.62
C MET A 97 -11.24 11.95 -6.69
N HIS A 98 -10.78 13.16 -6.37
CA HIS A 98 -11.59 14.37 -6.49
C HIS A 98 -12.11 14.57 -7.93
N TYR A 99 -11.37 14.13 -8.95
CA TYR A 99 -11.82 14.21 -10.35
C TYR A 99 -12.88 13.14 -10.68
N LEU A 100 -12.73 11.90 -10.19
CA LEU A 100 -13.67 10.81 -10.44
C LEU A 100 -15.04 11.03 -9.77
N LEU A 101 -15.06 11.60 -8.55
CA LEU A 101 -16.30 11.96 -7.85
C LEU A 101 -17.00 13.17 -8.50
N ALA A 102 -16.23 14.17 -8.96
CA ALA A 102 -16.78 15.34 -9.67
C ALA A 102 -17.42 14.98 -11.03
N VAL A 103 -16.85 14.00 -11.76
CA VAL A 103 -17.42 13.52 -13.02
C VAL A 103 -18.71 12.71 -12.79
N ARG A 104 -18.75 11.83 -11.77
CA ARG A 104 -19.97 11.06 -11.43
C ARG A 104 -21.11 11.91 -10.85
N GLY A 105 -20.81 13.01 -10.16
CA GLY A 105 -21.82 13.96 -9.69
C GLY A 105 -22.54 14.74 -10.81
N ARG A 106 -22.01 14.76 -12.03
CA ARG A 106 -22.63 15.45 -13.20
C ARG A 106 -23.41 14.53 -14.13
N SER A 107 -23.32 13.20 -13.99
CA SER A 107 -24.00 12.24 -14.86
C SER A 107 -25.31 11.69 -14.30
N GLY A 108 -25.76 12.20 -13.14
CA GLY A 108 -27.05 11.83 -12.51
C GLY A 108 -28.12 12.91 -12.64
N GLY A 109 -28.00 13.81 -13.62
CA GLY A 109 -28.93 14.92 -13.84
C GLY A 109 -29.29 15.07 -15.31
N THR A 110 -30.09 14.13 -15.82
CA THR A 110 -31.13 14.26 -16.85
C THR A 110 -31.75 12.89 -17.08
#